data_AF-T1C3J8-F1
#
_entry.id   AF-T1C3J8-F1
#
_cell.length_a   1.000
_cell.length_b   1.000
_cell.length_c   1.000
_cell.angle_alpha   90.00
_cell.angle_beta   90.00
_cell.angle_gamma   90.00
#
_symmetry.space_group_name_H-M   'P 1'
#
loop_
_entity.id
_entity.type
_entity.pdbx_description
1 polymer ?
#
loop_
_entity_poly.entity_id
_entity_poly.type
_entity_poly.pdbx_seq_one_letter_code
_entity_poly.pdbx_strand_id
1 'polypeptide(L)'
;TRRLYEVLDQRLEKVPYLGGGDYSIADIATYPWIRAHEWSGISITGLDALGNWLERVGQRPAVQIGMNIPPTAPQSAEESVRQAQTLFS
;
A
#
# COMPACT_ATOMS: atom_id res chain seq x y z
N THR A 1 -7.88 -4.60 14.80
CA THR A 1 -6.83 -4.65 15.83
C THR A 1 -5.58 -3.97 15.29
N ARG A 2 -4.90 -3.12 16.08
CA ARG A 2 -3.76 -2.26 15.67
C ARG A 2 -2.38 -2.92 15.81
N ARG A 3 -2.31 -4.08 16.48
CA ARG A 3 -1.06 -4.70 16.92
C ARG A 3 -0.02 -4.92 15.82
N LEU A 4 -0.44 -5.32 14.62
CA LEU A 4 0.50 -5.54 13.52
C LEU A 4 1.19 -4.24 13.08
N TYR A 5 0.48 -3.12 13.11
CA TYR A 5 1.02 -1.81 12.74
C TYR A 5 2.09 -1.37 13.75
N GLU A 6 1.85 -1.60 15.04
CA GLU A 6 2.84 -1.34 16.10
C GLU A 6 4.10 -2.20 15.93
N VAL A 7 3.97 -3.45 15.48
CA VAL A 7 5.12 -4.32 15.19
C VAL A 7 5.94 -3.78 14.01
N LEU A 8 5.27 -3.31 12.96
CA LEU A 8 5.95 -2.70 11.82
C LEU A 8 6.66 -1.40 12.21
N ASP A 9 6.00 -0.56 12.99
CA ASP A 9 6.56 0.70 13.48
C ASP A 9 7.84 0.45 14.31
N GLN A 10 7.81 -0.45 15.29
CA GLN A 10 8.99 -0.85 16.08
C GLN A 10 10.15 -1.42 15.23
N ARG A 11 9.82 -2.09 14.13
CA ARG A 11 10.84 -2.56 13.17
C ARG A 11 11.45 -1.38 12.44
N LEU A 12 10.63 -0.44 11.97
CA LEU A 12 11.02 0.71 11.17
C LEU A 12 11.72 1.81 11.98
N GLU A 13 11.55 1.84 13.29
CA GLU A 13 12.38 2.65 14.19
C GLU A 13 13.88 2.28 14.09
N LYS A 14 14.18 1.02 13.75
CA LYS A 14 15.55 0.50 13.75
C LYS A 14 16.19 0.50 12.37
N VAL A 15 15.38 0.41 11.32
CA VAL A 15 15.84 0.26 9.93
C VAL A 15 14.92 1.01 8.96
N PRO A 16 15.44 1.56 7.86
CA PRO A 16 14.64 2.38 6.93
C PRO A 16 13.60 1.59 6.12
N TYR A 17 13.78 0.28 5.98
CA TYR A 17 12.89 -0.61 5.24
C TYR A 17 12.62 -1.88 6.04
N LEU A 18 11.52 -2.58 5.76
CA LEU A 18 11.13 -3.77 6.50
C LEU A 18 12.19 -4.87 6.41
N GLY A 19 12.81 -5.01 5.23
CA GLY A 19 13.91 -5.94 4.98
C GLY A 19 15.23 -5.56 5.67
N GLY A 20 15.41 -4.31 6.09
CA GLY A 20 16.65 -3.82 6.69
C GLY A 20 17.11 -2.50 6.07
N GLY A 21 18.40 -2.44 5.70
CA GLY A 21 19.00 -1.22 5.15
C GLY A 21 18.45 -0.81 3.78
N ASP A 22 17.99 -1.77 2.99
CA ASP A 22 17.57 -1.56 1.61
C ASP A 22 16.12 -2.00 1.36
N TYR A 23 15.50 -1.36 0.37
CA TYR A 23 14.17 -1.69 -0.12
C TYR A 23 14.12 -3.13 -0.63
N SER A 24 13.11 -3.89 -0.21
CA SER A 24 13.07 -5.33 -0.41
C SER A 24 11.69 -5.86 -0.78
N ILE A 25 11.60 -7.17 -1.04
CA ILE A 25 10.32 -7.85 -1.25
C ILE A 25 9.37 -7.73 -0.05
N ALA A 26 9.90 -7.57 1.18
CA ALA A 26 9.07 -7.34 2.36
C ALA A 26 8.29 -6.02 2.22
N ASP A 27 8.94 -4.97 1.74
CA ASP A 27 8.29 -3.67 1.53
C ASP A 27 7.24 -3.74 0.40
N ILE A 28 7.57 -4.42 -0.70
CA ILE A 28 6.66 -4.64 -1.84
C ILE A 28 5.39 -5.38 -1.38
N ALA A 29 5.55 -6.47 -0.63
CA ALA A 29 4.44 -7.30 -0.19
C ALA A 29 3.59 -6.62 0.91
N THR A 30 4.19 -5.75 1.71
CA THR A 30 3.52 -5.10 2.84
C THR A 30 2.84 -3.78 2.47
N TYR A 31 3.42 -3.01 1.55
CA TYR A 31 2.94 -1.66 1.23
C TYR A 31 1.46 -1.56 0.82
N PRO A 32 0.91 -2.41 -0.07
CA PRO A 32 -0.44 -2.22 -0.58
C PRO A 32 -1.52 -2.25 0.52
N TRP A 33 -1.43 -3.21 1.44
CA TRP A 33 -2.43 -3.37 2.48
C TRP A 33 -2.23 -2.43 3.68
N ILE A 34 -1.00 -1.93 3.91
CA ILE A 34 -0.78 -0.84 4.87
C ILE A 34 -1.28 0.48 4.31
N ARG A 35 -1.07 0.79 3.02
CA ARG A 35 -1.61 2.01 2.39
C ARG A 35 -3.15 2.07 2.52
N ALA A 36 -3.82 0.93 2.46
CA ALA A 36 -5.27 0.83 2.62
C ALA A 36 -5.76 0.90 4.09
N HIS A 37 -4.92 1.34 5.04
CA HIS A 37 -5.28 1.36 6.46
C HIS A 37 -6.53 2.20 6.77
N GLU A 38 -6.74 3.31 6.06
CA GLU A 38 -7.92 4.17 6.23
C GLU A 38 -9.23 3.40 5.95
N TRP A 39 -9.24 2.57 4.91
CA TRP A 39 -10.40 1.75 4.57
C TRP A 39 -10.67 0.67 5.62
N SER A 40 -9.63 0.19 6.30
CA SER A 40 -9.75 -0.76 7.40
C SER A 40 -10.12 -0.11 8.75
N GLY A 41 -10.19 1.22 8.82
CA GLY A 41 -10.46 1.97 10.04
C GLY A 41 -9.34 1.88 11.09
N ILE A 42 -8.13 1.48 10.69
CA ILE A 42 -6.97 1.37 11.59
C ILE A 42 -6.22 2.71 11.57
N SER A 43 -6.18 3.36 12.73
CA SER A 43 -5.38 4.58 12.91
C SER A 43 -3.89 4.24 12.99
N ILE A 44 -3.10 5.04 12.27
CA ILE A 44 -1.63 5.06 12.34
C ILE A 44 -1.08 6.24 13.15
N THR A 45 -1.96 7.01 13.81
CA THR A 45 -1.56 8.20 14.59
C THR A 45 -0.60 7.82 15.72
N GLY A 46 0.61 8.40 15.72
CA GLY A 46 1.67 8.06 16.68
C GLY A 46 2.50 6.83 16.29
N LEU A 47 2.40 6.35 15.05
CA LEU A 47 3.33 5.41 14.43
C LEU A 47 4.19 6.15 13.41
N ASP A 48 5.08 7.01 13.90
CA ASP A 48 5.80 7.96 13.07
C ASP A 48 6.79 7.26 12.13
N ALA A 49 7.41 6.16 12.57
CA ALA A 49 8.33 5.39 11.73
C ALA A 49 7.57 4.69 10.59
N LEU A 50 6.37 4.17 10.88
CA LEU A 50 5.47 3.61 9.88
C LEU A 50 4.97 4.66 8.89
N GLY A 51 4.61 5.86 9.36
CA GLY A 51 4.21 6.98 8.50
C GLY A 51 5.33 7.40 7.54
N ASN A 52 6.55 7.56 8.06
CA ASN A 52 7.72 7.89 7.25
C ASN A 52 8.05 6.81 6.21
N TRP A 53 7.87 5.53 6.56
CA TRP A 53 8.04 4.43 5.63
C TRP A 53 6.96 4.42 4.54
N LEU A 54 5.70 4.68 4.91
CA LEU A 54 4.58 4.80 3.97
C LEU A 54 4.85 5.88 2.91
N GLU A 55 5.31 7.05 3.35
CA GLU A 55 5.69 8.14 2.44
C GLU A 55 6.87 7.72 1.55
N ARG A 56 7.97 7.25 2.16
CA ARG A 56 9.20 6.86 1.44
C ARG A 56 8.94 5.81 0.36
N VAL A 57 8.15 4.78 0.69
CA VAL A 57 7.83 3.71 -0.27
C VAL A 57 6.87 4.22 -1.33
N GLY A 58 5.88 5.04 -0.97
CA GLY A 58 4.90 5.62 -1.90
C GLY A 58 5.49 6.59 -2.93
N GLN A 59 6.61 7.24 -2.62
CA GLN A 59 7.31 8.13 -3.57
C GLN A 59 8.10 7.37 -4.65
N ARG A 60 8.23 6.04 -4.56
CA ARG A 60 8.98 5.26 -5.55
C ARG A 60 8.16 5.11 -6.85
N PRO A 61 8.71 5.44 -8.03
CA PRO A 61 7.98 5.30 -9.30
C PRO A 61 7.43 3.89 -9.55
N ALA A 62 8.22 2.85 -9.24
CA ALA A 62 7.78 1.46 -9.41
C ALA A 62 6.57 1.10 -8.52
N VAL A 63 6.49 1.67 -7.31
CA VAL A 63 5.36 1.45 -6.39
C VAL A 63 4.13 2.16 -6.91
N GLN A 64 4.25 3.40 -7.39
CA GLN A 64 3.14 4.14 -8.00
C GLN A 64 2.57 3.40 -9.21
N ILE A 65 3.44 2.85 -10.07
CA ILE A 65 3.02 2.01 -11.20
C ILE A 65 2.29 0.75 -10.67
N GLY A 66 2.89 0.00 -9.76
CA GLY A 66 2.31 -1.24 -9.25
C GLY A 66 0.97 -1.05 -8.54
N MET A 67 0.79 0.05 -7.81
CA MET A 67 -0.47 0.39 -7.15
C MET A 67 -1.59 0.80 -8.10
N ASN A 68 -1.27 1.06 -9.37
CA ASN A 68 -2.23 1.35 -10.42
C ASN A 68 -2.52 0.10 -11.29
N ILE A 69 -2.24 -1.11 -10.80
CA ILE A 69 -2.50 -2.37 -11.54
C ILE A 69 -3.44 -3.28 -10.73
N PRO A 70 -4.59 -3.72 -11.30
CA PRO A 70 -5.12 -3.27 -12.58
C PRO A 70 -5.43 -1.76 -12.54
N PRO A 71 -5.39 -1.06 -13.69
CA PRO A 71 -5.77 0.35 -13.76
C PRO A 71 -7.12 0.54 -13.08
N THR A 72 -7.22 1.57 -12.24
CA THR A 72 -8.51 1.97 -11.66
C THR A 72 -9.51 2.06 -12.81
N ALA A 73 -10.60 1.29 -12.73
CA ALA A 73 -11.63 1.29 -13.76
C ALA A 73 -12.01 2.75 -14.04
N PRO A 74 -12.16 3.14 -15.32
CA PRO A 74 -12.54 4.50 -15.64
C PRO A 74 -13.86 4.82 -14.94
N GLN A 75 -13.94 6.02 -14.37
CA GLN A 75 -14.93 6.41 -13.37
C GLN A 75 -16.39 6.41 -13.88
N SER A 76 -16.63 6.09 -15.15
CA SER A 76 -17.99 5.96 -15.67
C SER A 76 -18.54 4.55 -15.46
N ALA A 77 -19.76 4.50 -14.91
CA ALA A 77 -20.52 3.25 -14.77
C ALA A 77 -20.69 2.54 -16.13
N GLU A 78 -20.74 3.30 -17.23
CA GLU A 78 -20.89 2.78 -18.59
C GLU A 78 -19.67 1.97 -19.07
N GLU A 79 -18.46 2.42 -18.77
CA GLU A 79 -17.24 1.71 -19.17
C GLU A 79 -17.01 0.46 -18.32
N SER A 80 -17.36 0.51 -17.02
CA SER A 80 -17.28 -0.66 -16.13
C SER A 80 -18.24 -1.78 -16.57
N VAL A 81 -19.46 -1.43 -17.01
CA VAL A 81 -20.43 -2.39 -17.57
C VAL A 81 -19.93 -2.97 -18.90
N ARG A 82 -19.36 -2.14 -19.78
CA ARG A 82 -18.80 -2.58 -21.07
C ARG A 82 -17.62 -3.53 -20.89
N GLN A 83 -16.70 -3.22 -19.97
CA GLN A 83 -15.54 -4.09 -19.67
C GLN A 83 -15.97 -5.44 -19.09
N ALA A 84 -16.94 -5.45 -18.18
CA ALA A 84 -17.51 -6.68 -17.62
C ALA A 84 -18.18 -7.53 -18.70
N GLN A 85 -18.92 -6.92 -19.63
CA GLN A 85 -19.57 -7.64 -20.74
C GLN A 85 -18.54 -8.26 -21.71
N THR A 86 -17.41 -7.60 -21.95
CA THR A 86 -16.38 -8.08 -22.89
C THR A 86 -15.56 -9.25 -22.33
N LEU A 87 -15.44 -9.37 -20.99
CA LEU A 87 -14.68 -10.44 -20.32
C LEU A 87 -15.41 -11.79 -20.26
N PHE A 88 -16.73 -11.81 -20.51
CA PHE A 88 -17.55 -13.03 -20.49
C PHE A 88 -18.14 -13.39 -21.87
N SER A 89 -17.61 -12.82 -22.95
CA SER A 89 -17.93 -13.15 -24.34
C SER A 89 -16.83 -14.03 -24.95
#